data_AF-A0A6M0GE99-F1
#
_entry.id   AF-A0A6M0GE99-F1
#
_cell.length_a   1.000
_cell.length_b   1.000
_cell.length_c   1.000
_cell.angle_alpha   90.00
_cell.angle_beta   90.00
_cell.angle_gamma   90.00
#
_symmetry.space_group_name_H-M   'P 1'
#
loop_
_entity.id
_entity.type
_entity.pdbx_description
1 polymer ?
#
loop_
_entity_poly.entity_id
_entity_poly.type
_entity_poly.pdbx_seq_one_letter_code
_entity_poly.pdbx_strand_id
1 'polypeptide(L)'
;MKPDSANRRIASFEKRFGKPHLYLAYHAAFPLALTADLLYHLWINFQLDIHDRVLDIPWVAVADILLSPLCEEVGRELYEMDGEVRHELLKQLQADANFGQQRVLQLSDFLLEYVQLPLYSENPDIQDFAQAQQWTALAYKQPKNAARELASAYAQLNHQDITELVRLELVVETLAEPLSKFPQLQIYARAMAHFARGELAEAAVKLAQISKKGNRIKIAGVSLPIPEEIRKIQHLARRQFLKTPNLTALENFDFYVVTDDIGFRVAVL
;
A
#
# COMPACT_ATOMS: atom_id res chain seq x y z
N MET A 1 1.13 7.49 15.22
CA MET A 1 1.62 7.59 16.61
C MET A 1 3.06 8.12 16.51
N LYS A 2 3.93 8.17 17.54
CA LYS A 2 5.33 8.61 17.32
C LYS A 2 6.20 7.38 16.96
N PRO A 3 7.16 7.49 16.00
CA PRO A 3 8.05 6.39 15.58
C PRO A 3 8.90 5.80 16.73
N ASP A 4 9.08 6.54 17.82
CA ASP A 4 9.65 6.05 19.07
C ASP A 4 8.87 4.85 19.67
N SER A 5 7.60 4.66 19.29
CA SER A 5 6.75 3.55 19.73
C SER A 5 7.09 2.24 19.04
N ALA A 6 7.27 2.25 17.71
CA ALA A 6 7.55 1.04 16.91
C ALA A 6 8.88 0.40 17.32
N ASN A 7 9.95 1.19 17.40
CA ASN A 7 11.26 0.72 17.84
C ASN A 7 11.24 0.14 19.26
N ARG A 8 10.44 0.73 20.17
CA ARG A 8 10.27 0.20 21.54
C ARG A 8 9.51 -1.13 21.54
N ARG A 9 8.47 -1.28 20.72
CA ARG A 9 7.73 -2.56 20.57
C ARG A 9 8.66 -3.65 20.04
N ILE A 10 9.42 -3.36 18.99
CA ILE A 10 10.40 -4.29 18.39
C ILE A 10 11.47 -4.68 19.42
N ALA A 11 12.08 -3.70 20.09
CA ALA A 11 13.10 -3.97 21.12
C ALA A 11 12.54 -4.75 22.32
N SER A 12 11.29 -4.47 22.73
CA SER A 12 10.63 -5.24 23.80
C SER A 12 10.34 -6.68 23.37
N PHE A 13 9.98 -6.89 22.11
CA PHE A 13 9.75 -8.22 21.54
C PHE A 13 11.05 -9.03 21.50
N GLU A 14 12.13 -8.46 20.96
CA GLU A 14 13.47 -9.09 20.93
C GLU A 14 13.98 -9.37 22.35
N LYS A 15 13.81 -8.45 23.30
CA LYS A 15 14.21 -8.67 24.69
C LYS A 15 13.48 -9.84 25.34
N ARG A 16 12.20 -10.05 24.99
CA ARG A 16 11.37 -11.10 25.57
C ARG A 16 11.67 -12.47 24.97
N PHE A 17 11.82 -12.55 23.66
CA PHE A 17 11.87 -13.82 22.94
C PHE A 17 13.24 -14.16 22.33
N GLY A 18 14.10 -13.17 22.17
CA GLY A 18 15.46 -13.31 21.64
C GLY A 18 15.57 -13.00 20.14
N LYS A 19 16.81 -13.05 19.66
CA LYS A 19 17.16 -12.72 18.27
C LYS A 19 16.50 -13.63 17.22
N PRO A 20 16.41 -14.96 17.41
CA PRO A 20 15.77 -15.84 16.43
C PRO A 20 14.31 -15.46 16.14
N HIS A 21 13.54 -15.08 17.16
CA HIS A 21 12.18 -14.58 16.97
C HIS A 21 12.14 -13.27 16.19
N LEU A 22 13.10 -12.36 16.43
CA LEU A 22 13.20 -11.12 15.65
C LEU A 22 13.51 -11.41 14.18
N TYR A 23 14.31 -12.42 13.86
CA TYR A 23 14.54 -12.83 12.47
C TYR A 23 13.27 -13.32 11.77
N LEU A 24 12.42 -14.10 12.46
CA LEU A 24 11.12 -14.44 11.91
C LEU A 24 10.21 -13.21 11.79
N ALA A 25 10.27 -12.26 12.73
CA ALA A 25 9.52 -11.01 12.62
C ALA A 25 9.94 -10.16 11.42
N TYR A 26 11.23 -10.15 11.05
CA TYR A 26 11.69 -9.53 9.80
C TYR A 26 11.03 -10.18 8.58
N HIS A 27 10.97 -11.51 8.53
CA HIS A 27 10.32 -12.23 7.43
C HIS A 27 8.80 -12.02 7.42
N ALA A 28 8.17 -12.00 8.60
CA ALA A 28 6.74 -11.80 8.79
C ALA A 28 6.29 -10.37 8.41
N ALA A 29 7.18 -9.39 8.47
CA ALA A 29 6.90 -8.02 8.03
C ALA A 29 6.80 -7.89 6.50
N PHE A 30 7.26 -8.89 5.73
CA PHE A 30 7.26 -8.82 4.28
C PHE A 30 5.85 -8.93 3.68
N PRO A 31 5.06 -10.00 3.94
CA PRO A 31 3.65 -10.03 3.56
C PRO A 31 2.87 -8.80 4.06
N LEU A 32 1.80 -8.44 3.33
CA LEU A 32 0.90 -7.37 3.75
C LEU A 32 0.01 -7.80 4.92
N ALA A 33 -0.35 -9.08 4.94
CA ALA A 33 -1.21 -9.71 5.94
C ALA A 33 -0.72 -11.16 6.15
N LEU A 34 -1.00 -11.70 7.32
CA LEU A 34 -0.50 -12.99 7.78
C LEU A 34 -1.66 -13.90 8.15
N THR A 35 -1.55 -15.15 7.75
CA THR A 35 -2.27 -16.26 8.36
C THR A 35 -1.27 -17.10 9.16
N ALA A 36 -1.76 -17.91 10.09
CA ALA A 36 -0.89 -18.87 10.78
C ALA A 36 -0.18 -19.80 9.78
N ASP A 37 -0.91 -20.24 8.75
CA ASP A 37 -0.38 -21.08 7.67
C ASP A 37 0.78 -20.40 6.92
N LEU A 38 0.59 -19.16 6.43
CA LEU A 38 1.64 -18.42 5.74
C LEU A 38 2.87 -18.22 6.62
N LEU A 39 2.67 -17.89 7.90
CA LEU A 39 3.79 -17.67 8.82
C LEU A 39 4.54 -18.97 9.15
N TYR A 40 3.86 -20.11 9.23
CA TYR A 40 4.52 -21.43 9.32
C TYR A 40 5.32 -21.74 8.04
N HIS A 41 4.79 -21.42 6.86
CA HIS A 41 5.52 -21.61 5.60
C HIS A 41 6.75 -20.70 5.52
N LEU A 42 6.68 -19.46 6.02
CA LEU A 42 7.86 -18.60 6.16
C LEU A 42 8.88 -19.22 7.11
N TRP A 43 8.43 -19.68 8.28
CA TRP A 43 9.30 -20.31 9.26
C TRP A 43 10.04 -21.52 8.68
N ILE A 44 9.35 -22.47 8.06
CA ILE A 44 9.99 -23.70 7.58
C ILE A 44 10.98 -23.45 6.42
N ASN A 45 10.71 -22.46 5.56
CA ASN A 45 11.55 -22.18 4.38
C ASN A 45 12.74 -21.25 4.68
N PHE A 46 12.73 -20.52 5.80
CA PHE A 46 13.74 -19.49 6.10
C PHE A 46 14.45 -19.71 7.43
N GLN A 47 15.01 -20.92 7.62
CA GLN A 47 15.84 -21.29 8.77
C GLN A 47 17.33 -20.96 8.62
N LEU A 48 17.77 -20.60 7.41
CA LEU A 48 19.14 -20.21 7.11
C LEU A 48 19.20 -18.75 6.68
N ASP A 49 20.27 -18.04 7.05
CA ASP A 49 20.60 -16.72 6.52
C ASP A 49 21.11 -16.80 5.07
N ILE A 50 21.47 -15.67 4.45
CA ILE A 50 21.94 -15.67 3.03
C ILE A 50 23.34 -16.25 2.85
N HIS A 51 24.03 -16.59 3.95
CA HIS A 51 25.36 -17.18 4.01
C HIS A 51 25.29 -18.63 4.50
N ASP A 52 24.11 -19.26 4.41
CA ASP A 52 23.83 -20.64 4.81
C ASP A 52 24.05 -20.93 6.31
N ARG A 53 23.99 -19.91 7.17
CA ARG A 53 24.08 -20.09 8.63
C ARG A 53 22.72 -20.24 9.27
N VAL A 54 22.63 -21.14 10.23
CA VAL A 54 21.40 -21.45 10.96
C VAL A 54 20.94 -20.25 11.80
N LEU A 55 19.65 -19.92 11.70
CA LEU A 55 19.00 -18.84 12.45
C LEU A 55 18.39 -19.30 13.78
N ASP A 56 18.27 -20.62 13.97
CA ASP A 56 17.73 -21.29 15.18
C ASP A 56 16.35 -20.76 15.59
N ILE A 57 15.47 -20.49 14.61
CA ILE A 57 14.14 -19.94 14.87
C ILE A 57 13.23 -21.05 15.40
N PRO A 58 12.77 -20.98 16.66
CA PRO A 58 11.95 -22.05 17.22
C PRO A 58 10.54 -21.99 16.61
N TRP A 59 9.89 -23.14 16.43
CA TRP A 59 8.55 -23.22 15.83
C TRP A 59 7.49 -22.40 16.59
N VAL A 60 7.65 -22.25 17.92
CA VAL A 60 6.78 -21.45 18.78
C VAL A 60 6.83 -19.95 18.44
N ALA A 61 7.88 -19.48 17.75
CA ALA A 61 7.99 -18.10 17.29
C ALA A 61 6.81 -17.66 16.40
N VAL A 62 6.18 -18.59 15.68
CA VAL A 62 4.98 -18.31 14.88
C VAL A 62 3.85 -17.78 15.76
N ALA A 63 3.51 -18.50 16.83
CA ALA A 63 2.48 -18.08 17.78
C ALA A 63 2.90 -16.83 18.55
N ASP A 64 4.17 -16.77 18.99
CA ASP A 64 4.68 -15.62 19.72
C ASP A 64 4.59 -14.32 18.91
N ILE A 65 4.80 -14.35 17.59
CA ILE A 65 4.64 -13.18 16.71
C ILE A 65 3.16 -12.79 16.59
N LEU A 66 2.29 -13.72 16.19
CA LEU A 66 0.87 -13.43 15.91
C LEU A 66 0.14 -12.90 17.15
N LEU A 67 0.52 -13.39 18.34
CA LEU A 67 -0.08 -13.00 19.61
C LEU A 67 0.71 -11.88 20.32
N SER A 68 1.77 -11.36 19.71
CA SER A 68 2.51 -10.23 20.25
C SER A 68 1.82 -8.91 19.91
N PRO A 69 2.15 -7.83 20.64
CA PRO A 69 1.78 -6.48 20.24
C PRO A 69 2.44 -6.00 18.94
N LEU A 70 3.06 -6.84 18.10
CA LEU A 70 3.50 -6.44 16.76
C LEU A 70 2.36 -6.59 15.74
N CYS A 71 1.42 -7.50 16.00
CA CYS A 71 0.31 -7.84 15.12
C CYS A 71 -1.04 -7.60 15.79
N GLU A 72 -2.07 -7.42 14.96
CA GLU A 72 -3.48 -7.37 15.37
C GLU A 72 -4.28 -8.34 14.50
N GLU A 73 -5.26 -9.04 15.09
CA GLU A 73 -6.21 -9.85 14.32
C GLU A 73 -7.26 -8.92 13.69
N VAL A 74 -7.26 -8.83 12.36
CA VAL A 74 -8.15 -7.95 11.58
C VAL A 74 -9.31 -8.71 10.93
N GLY A 75 -9.26 -10.04 10.97
CA GLY A 75 -10.30 -10.95 10.51
C GLY A 75 -10.05 -12.35 11.07
N ARG A 76 -11.00 -13.27 10.87
CA ARG A 76 -10.85 -14.64 11.39
C ARG A 76 -9.57 -15.27 10.84
N GLU A 77 -8.62 -15.54 11.73
CA GLU A 77 -7.30 -16.12 11.40
C GLU A 77 -6.45 -15.26 10.43
N LEU A 78 -6.79 -13.98 10.30
CA LEU A 78 -6.10 -13.00 9.48
C LEU A 78 -5.53 -11.89 10.37
N TYR A 79 -4.22 -11.72 10.29
CA TYR A 79 -3.46 -10.81 11.13
C TYR A 79 -2.75 -9.78 10.27
N GLU A 80 -2.68 -8.55 10.76
CA GLU A 80 -1.86 -7.50 10.16
C GLU A 80 -0.82 -7.02 11.16
N MET A 81 0.39 -6.80 10.67
CA MET A 81 1.42 -6.16 11.46
C MET A 81 1.19 -4.65 11.42
N ASP A 82 1.31 -3.98 12.56
CA ASP A 82 1.19 -2.52 12.65
C ASP A 82 2.10 -1.83 11.60
N GLY A 83 1.56 -0.85 10.88
CA GLY A 83 2.25 -0.25 9.74
C GLY A 83 3.60 0.40 10.08
N GLU A 84 3.74 1.06 11.24
CA GLU A 84 5.01 1.65 11.68
C GLU A 84 6.01 0.55 12.06
N VAL A 85 5.54 -0.51 12.73
CA VAL A 85 6.35 -1.69 13.09
C VAL A 85 6.81 -2.45 11.85
N ARG A 86 5.91 -2.72 10.91
CA ARG A 86 6.19 -3.41 9.65
C ARG A 86 7.24 -2.68 8.84
N HIS A 87 7.09 -1.36 8.68
CA HIS A 87 8.07 -0.54 7.96
C HIS A 87 9.46 -0.60 8.59
N GLU A 88 9.54 -0.48 9.91
CA GLU A 88 10.83 -0.51 10.61
C GLU A 88 11.48 -1.90 10.56
N LEU A 89 10.72 -2.99 10.70
CA LEU A 89 11.24 -4.36 10.55
C LEU A 89 11.73 -4.63 9.12
N LEU A 90 11.05 -4.14 8.10
CA LEU A 90 11.50 -4.24 6.71
C LEU A 90 12.78 -3.47 6.44
N LYS A 91 12.91 -2.27 7.00
CA LYS A 91 14.13 -1.48 6.93
C LYS A 91 15.30 -2.20 7.62
N GLN A 92 15.06 -2.78 8.79
CA GLN A 92 16.07 -3.58 9.50
C GLN A 92 16.46 -4.84 8.72
N LEU A 93 15.49 -5.56 8.14
CA LEU A 93 15.73 -6.70 7.24
C LEU A 93 16.67 -6.33 6.09
N GLN A 94 16.41 -5.21 5.42
CA GLN A 94 17.20 -4.72 4.29
C GLN A 94 18.59 -4.23 4.68
N ALA A 95 18.76 -3.73 5.91
CA ALA A 95 20.04 -3.26 6.43
C ALA A 95 20.90 -4.37 7.06
N ASP A 96 20.31 -5.52 7.39
CA ASP A 96 20.99 -6.63 8.06
C ASP A 96 21.94 -7.36 7.10
N ALA A 97 23.21 -7.53 7.50
CA ALA A 97 24.24 -8.18 6.70
C ALA A 97 24.00 -9.68 6.45
N ASN A 98 23.13 -10.30 7.24
CA ASN A 98 22.73 -11.70 7.10
C ASN A 98 21.55 -11.88 6.12
N PHE A 99 20.92 -10.77 5.69
CA PHE A 99 19.71 -10.79 4.87
C PHE A 99 19.79 -9.85 3.67
N GLY A 100 19.67 -8.55 3.92
CA GLY A 100 19.70 -7.51 2.92
C GLY A 100 18.72 -7.70 1.77
N GLN A 101 19.06 -7.10 0.63
CA GLN A 101 18.23 -7.17 -0.57
C GLN A 101 18.06 -8.59 -1.12
N GLN A 102 19.04 -9.47 -0.91
CA GLN A 102 18.95 -10.87 -1.36
C GLN A 102 17.80 -11.60 -0.66
N ARG A 103 17.64 -11.42 0.66
CA ARG A 103 16.52 -12.01 1.40
C ARG A 103 15.17 -11.47 0.93
N VAL A 104 15.08 -10.18 0.64
CA VAL A 104 13.86 -9.55 0.10
C VAL A 104 13.44 -10.20 -1.23
N LEU A 105 14.40 -10.50 -2.12
CA LEU A 105 14.11 -11.21 -3.37
C LEU A 105 13.66 -12.66 -3.13
N GLN A 106 14.29 -13.37 -2.20
CA GLN A 106 13.88 -14.72 -1.82
C GLN A 106 12.47 -14.77 -1.23
N LEU A 107 12.12 -13.80 -0.37
CA LEU A 107 10.77 -13.65 0.18
C LEU A 107 9.75 -13.31 -0.91
N SER A 108 10.15 -12.50 -1.90
CA SER A 108 9.30 -12.20 -3.06
C SER A 108 9.01 -13.45 -3.88
N ASP A 109 10.02 -14.28 -4.14
CA ASP A 109 9.89 -15.52 -4.91
C ASP A 109 8.99 -16.52 -4.19
N PHE A 110 9.27 -16.74 -2.91
CA PHE A 110 8.44 -17.55 -2.04
C PHE A 110 6.97 -17.09 -2.03
N LEU A 111 6.73 -15.79 -1.87
CA LEU A 111 5.37 -15.28 -1.76
C LEU A 111 4.62 -15.39 -3.10
N LEU A 112 5.30 -15.22 -4.23
CA LEU A 112 4.72 -15.48 -5.55
C LEU A 112 4.35 -16.94 -5.76
N GLU A 113 5.15 -17.88 -5.25
CA GLU A 113 4.86 -19.31 -5.29
C GLU A 113 3.70 -19.68 -4.37
N TYR A 114 3.69 -19.15 -3.15
CA TYR A 114 2.67 -19.42 -2.14
C TYR A 114 1.25 -19.05 -2.63
N VAL A 115 1.13 -17.94 -3.36
CA VAL A 115 -0.17 -17.39 -3.78
C VAL A 115 -0.68 -17.94 -5.11
N GLN A 116 0.08 -18.76 -5.83
CA GLN A 116 -0.28 -19.20 -7.19
C GLN A 116 -1.66 -19.84 -7.27
N LEU A 117 -1.97 -20.78 -6.37
CA LEU A 117 -3.28 -21.45 -6.34
C LEU A 117 -4.37 -20.55 -5.74
N PRO A 118 -4.15 -19.88 -4.58
CA PRO A 118 -5.12 -18.94 -4.00
C PRO A 118 -5.64 -17.84 -4.94
N LEU A 119 -4.84 -17.38 -5.92
CA LEU A 119 -5.26 -16.38 -6.91
C LEU A 119 -6.46 -16.80 -7.77
N TYR A 120 -6.65 -18.10 -7.96
CA TYR A 120 -7.76 -18.69 -8.73
C TYR A 120 -8.89 -19.21 -7.85
N SER A 121 -8.88 -18.88 -6.55
CA SER A 121 -9.94 -19.25 -5.62
C SER A 121 -11.29 -18.64 -6.03
N GLU A 122 -12.37 -19.40 -5.87
CA GLU A 122 -13.74 -18.89 -6.00
C GLU A 122 -14.18 -18.09 -4.75
N ASN A 123 -13.47 -18.24 -3.63
CA ASN A 123 -13.69 -17.43 -2.43
C ASN A 123 -13.00 -16.06 -2.58
N PRO A 124 -13.76 -14.95 -2.60
CA PRO A 124 -13.21 -13.59 -2.77
C PRO A 124 -12.18 -13.21 -1.70
N ASP A 125 -12.39 -13.57 -0.44
CA ASP A 125 -11.46 -13.20 0.66
C ASP A 125 -10.09 -13.85 0.46
N ILE A 126 -10.07 -15.10 0.00
CA ILE A 126 -8.83 -15.83 -0.32
C ILE A 126 -8.15 -15.21 -1.54
N GLN A 127 -8.93 -14.84 -2.55
CA GLN A 127 -8.41 -14.21 -3.77
C GLN A 127 -7.83 -12.82 -3.46
N ASP A 128 -8.51 -12.00 -2.66
CA ASP A 128 -8.05 -10.66 -2.28
C ASP A 128 -6.77 -10.72 -1.45
N PHE A 129 -6.71 -11.65 -0.49
CA PHE A 129 -5.49 -11.94 0.26
C PHE A 129 -4.33 -12.31 -0.68
N ALA A 130 -4.56 -13.24 -1.61
CA ALA A 130 -3.57 -13.70 -2.56
C ALA A 130 -3.07 -12.58 -3.49
N GLN A 131 -3.99 -11.73 -3.96
CA GLN A 131 -3.70 -10.62 -4.85
C GLN A 131 -2.86 -9.54 -4.16
N ALA A 132 -3.20 -9.19 -2.91
CA ALA A 132 -2.42 -8.27 -2.09
C ALA A 132 -0.98 -8.77 -1.86
N GLN A 133 -0.83 -10.07 -1.59
CA GLN A 133 0.48 -10.71 -1.45
C GLN A 133 1.27 -10.74 -2.78
N GLN A 134 0.61 -11.05 -3.90
CA GLN A 134 1.24 -10.99 -5.23
C GLN A 134 1.78 -9.58 -5.52
N TRP A 135 0.98 -8.54 -5.29
CA TRP A 135 1.42 -7.16 -5.50
C TRP A 135 2.57 -6.77 -4.59
N THR A 136 2.56 -7.24 -3.34
CA THR A 136 3.66 -7.03 -2.40
C THR A 136 4.97 -7.62 -2.93
N ALA A 137 4.94 -8.89 -3.35
CA ALA A 137 6.11 -9.55 -3.92
C ALA A 137 6.61 -8.87 -5.20
N LEU A 138 5.68 -8.52 -6.10
CA LEU A 138 6.02 -7.81 -7.33
C LEU A 138 6.54 -6.40 -7.05
N ALA A 139 6.09 -5.71 -6.01
CA ALA A 139 6.56 -4.35 -5.73
C ALA A 139 8.06 -4.35 -5.40
N TYR A 140 8.53 -5.33 -4.61
CA TYR A 140 9.94 -5.46 -4.27
C TYR A 140 10.78 -6.08 -5.39
N LYS A 141 10.26 -7.06 -6.14
CA LYS A 141 11.01 -7.76 -7.20
C LYS A 141 10.97 -7.04 -8.55
N GLN A 142 9.81 -6.51 -8.93
CA GLN A 142 9.50 -5.97 -10.26
C GLN A 142 8.53 -4.77 -10.17
N PRO A 143 8.94 -3.63 -9.59
CA PRO A 143 8.04 -2.53 -9.23
C PRO A 143 7.22 -1.96 -10.41
N LYS A 144 7.74 -2.04 -11.64
CA LYS A 144 7.00 -1.65 -12.85
C LYS A 144 5.83 -2.58 -13.16
N ASN A 145 5.98 -3.88 -12.91
CA ASN A 145 4.92 -4.86 -13.12
C ASN A 145 3.86 -4.72 -12.00
N ALA A 146 4.27 -4.57 -10.74
CA ALA A 146 3.34 -4.25 -9.66
C ALA A 146 2.53 -2.98 -9.94
N ALA A 147 3.18 -1.89 -10.34
CA ALA A 147 2.49 -0.65 -10.67
C ALA A 147 1.52 -0.81 -11.85
N ARG A 148 1.85 -1.66 -12.84
CA ARG A 148 0.96 -1.97 -13.96
C ARG A 148 -0.23 -2.81 -13.53
N GLU A 149 -0.04 -3.79 -12.67
CA GLU A 149 -1.12 -4.65 -12.18
C GLU A 149 -2.09 -3.87 -11.29
N LEU A 150 -1.57 -3.08 -10.34
CA LEU A 150 -2.39 -2.19 -9.51
C LEU A 150 -3.15 -1.17 -10.37
N ALA A 151 -2.51 -0.57 -11.36
CA ALA A 151 -3.21 0.31 -12.30
C ALA A 151 -4.29 -0.46 -13.10
N SER A 152 -4.01 -1.69 -13.55
CA SER A 152 -4.99 -2.52 -14.24
C SER A 152 -6.19 -2.85 -13.35
N ALA A 153 -5.98 -3.12 -12.06
CA ALA A 153 -7.05 -3.32 -11.08
C ALA A 153 -7.95 -2.09 -11.01
N TYR A 154 -7.38 -0.89 -10.81
CA TYR A 154 -8.15 0.37 -10.86
C TYR A 154 -8.90 0.60 -12.19
N ALA A 155 -8.34 0.15 -13.32
CA ALA A 155 -8.97 0.31 -14.63
C ALA A 155 -10.17 -0.62 -14.83
N GLN A 156 -10.21 -1.75 -14.14
CA GLN A 156 -11.26 -2.76 -14.20
C GLN A 156 -12.36 -2.53 -13.15
N LEU A 157 -12.07 -1.78 -12.09
CA LEU A 157 -13.06 -1.46 -11.07
C LEU A 157 -14.22 -0.63 -11.64
N ASN A 158 -15.42 -0.98 -11.19
CA ASN A 158 -16.55 -0.06 -11.24
C ASN A 158 -16.31 1.03 -10.20
N HIS A 159 -16.38 2.30 -10.60
CA HIS A 159 -16.20 3.44 -9.69
C HIS A 159 -17.22 3.50 -8.54
N GLN A 160 -18.31 2.73 -8.62
CA GLN A 160 -19.28 2.56 -7.54
C GLN A 160 -18.83 1.57 -6.46
N ASP A 161 -17.75 0.82 -6.69
CA ASP A 161 -17.17 -0.11 -5.72
C ASP A 161 -16.28 0.65 -4.73
N ILE A 162 -16.93 1.36 -3.81
CA ILE A 162 -16.29 2.21 -2.80
C ILE A 162 -15.30 1.40 -1.95
N THR A 163 -15.68 0.18 -1.57
CA THR A 163 -14.85 -0.71 -0.73
C THR A 163 -13.55 -1.05 -1.45
N GLU A 164 -13.62 -1.46 -2.72
CA GLU A 164 -12.42 -1.81 -3.48
C GLU A 164 -11.52 -0.59 -3.76
N LEU A 165 -12.09 0.59 -3.98
CA LEU A 165 -11.28 1.81 -4.14
C LEU A 165 -10.47 2.14 -2.89
N VAL A 166 -11.06 1.94 -1.69
CA VAL A 166 -10.35 2.15 -0.42
C VAL A 166 -9.33 1.04 -0.17
N ARG A 167 -9.67 -0.22 -0.45
CA ARG A 167 -8.77 -1.36 -0.29
C ARG A 167 -7.53 -1.22 -1.16
N LEU A 168 -7.68 -0.90 -2.45
CA LEU A 168 -6.54 -0.68 -3.35
C LEU A 168 -5.71 0.54 -2.95
N GLU A 169 -6.31 1.56 -2.36
CA GLU A 169 -5.56 2.72 -1.87
C GLU A 169 -4.67 2.33 -0.69
N LEU A 170 -5.20 1.59 0.28
CA LEU A 170 -4.42 1.07 1.39
C LEU A 170 -3.24 0.20 0.94
N VAL A 171 -3.44 -0.65 -0.07
CA VAL A 171 -2.35 -1.45 -0.67
C VAL A 171 -1.28 -0.53 -1.29
N VAL A 172 -1.68 0.46 -2.09
CA VAL A 172 -0.74 1.37 -2.76
C VAL A 172 0.03 2.23 -1.74
N GLU A 173 -0.62 2.69 -0.68
CA GLU A 173 0.01 3.43 0.42
C GLU A 173 1.01 2.56 1.19
N THR A 174 0.63 1.33 1.51
CA THR A 174 1.50 0.40 2.24
C THR A 174 2.73 -0.01 1.42
N LEU A 175 2.61 -0.01 0.08
CA LEU A 175 3.69 -0.30 -0.86
C LEU A 175 4.37 0.97 -1.39
N ALA A 176 4.23 2.11 -0.72
CA ALA A 176 4.72 3.39 -1.22
C ALA A 176 6.23 3.43 -1.47
N GLU A 177 7.02 2.83 -0.57
CA GLU A 177 8.48 2.77 -0.68
C GLU A 177 8.95 1.94 -1.90
N PRO A 178 8.58 0.65 -2.06
CA PRO A 178 8.98 -0.12 -3.23
C PRO A 178 8.39 0.44 -4.55
N LEU A 179 7.26 1.15 -4.50
CA LEU A 179 6.63 1.79 -5.67
C LEU A 179 7.04 3.26 -5.87
N SER A 180 8.05 3.77 -5.17
CA SER A 180 8.49 5.17 -5.21
C SER A 180 8.80 5.73 -6.60
N LYS A 181 9.14 4.87 -7.57
CA LYS A 181 9.34 5.26 -8.99
C LYS A 181 8.04 5.56 -9.75
N PHE A 182 6.88 5.30 -9.15
CA PHE A 182 5.55 5.50 -9.72
C PHE A 182 4.68 6.40 -8.82
N PRO A 183 5.11 7.62 -8.47
CA PRO A 183 4.38 8.50 -7.55
C PRO A 183 2.97 8.87 -8.05
N GLN A 184 2.77 8.82 -9.37
CA GLN A 184 1.46 9.05 -9.99
C GLN A 184 0.42 8.02 -9.55
N LEU A 185 0.82 6.78 -9.26
CA LEU A 185 -0.08 5.73 -8.80
C LEU A 185 -0.63 6.06 -7.40
N GLN A 186 0.22 6.53 -6.48
CA GLN A 186 -0.20 6.98 -5.15
C GLN A 186 -1.15 8.19 -5.24
N ILE A 187 -0.81 9.17 -6.08
CA ILE A 187 -1.67 10.35 -6.28
C ILE A 187 -3.05 9.92 -6.80
N TYR A 188 -3.09 9.00 -7.77
CA TYR A 188 -4.34 8.47 -8.31
C TYR A 188 -5.13 7.68 -7.25
N ALA A 189 -4.47 6.76 -6.54
CA ALA A 189 -5.07 5.95 -5.48
C ALA A 189 -5.73 6.82 -4.40
N ARG A 190 -4.98 7.78 -3.85
CA ARG A 190 -5.51 8.76 -2.88
C ARG A 190 -6.70 9.53 -3.44
N ALA A 191 -6.63 9.98 -4.69
CA ALA A 191 -7.75 10.69 -5.31
C ALA A 191 -9.00 9.81 -5.44
N MET A 192 -8.83 8.52 -5.74
CA MET A 192 -9.93 7.56 -5.78
C MET A 192 -10.51 7.28 -4.39
N ALA A 193 -9.69 7.22 -3.34
CA ALA A 193 -10.19 7.12 -1.98
C ALA A 193 -11.00 8.36 -1.54
N HIS A 194 -10.55 9.58 -1.88
CA HIS A 194 -11.35 10.79 -1.67
C HIS A 194 -12.67 10.76 -2.47
N PHE A 195 -12.61 10.32 -3.73
CA PHE A 195 -13.81 10.14 -4.55
C PHE A 195 -14.79 9.16 -3.90
N ALA A 196 -14.29 8.02 -3.43
CA ALA A 196 -15.07 6.98 -2.75
C ALA A 196 -15.76 7.51 -1.47
N ARG A 197 -15.15 8.48 -0.78
CA ARG A 197 -15.72 9.18 0.40
C ARG A 197 -16.63 10.35 0.06
N GLY A 198 -16.86 10.66 -1.22
CA GLY A 198 -17.66 11.81 -1.66
C GLY A 198 -16.92 13.16 -1.61
N GLU A 199 -15.62 13.16 -1.32
CA GLU A 199 -14.75 14.34 -1.21
C GLU A 199 -14.27 14.76 -2.61
N LEU A 200 -15.22 15.07 -3.50
CA LEU A 200 -14.98 15.26 -4.93
C LEU A 200 -14.01 16.41 -5.24
N ALA A 201 -13.98 17.44 -4.38
CA ALA A 201 -13.06 18.56 -4.49
C ALA A 201 -11.61 18.12 -4.27
N GLU A 202 -11.34 17.43 -3.17
CA GLU A 202 -10.02 16.88 -2.84
C GLU A 202 -9.52 15.92 -3.93
N ALA A 203 -10.42 15.04 -4.40
CA ALA A 203 -10.14 14.16 -5.52
C ALA A 203 -9.75 14.94 -6.80
N ALA A 204 -10.46 16.03 -7.10
CA ALA A 204 -10.17 16.88 -8.25
C ALA A 204 -8.80 17.56 -8.15
N VAL A 205 -8.44 18.06 -6.96
CA VAL A 205 -7.15 18.70 -6.68
C VAL A 205 -6.01 17.71 -6.89
N LYS A 206 -6.10 16.52 -6.32
CA LYS A 206 -5.06 15.49 -6.48
C LYS A 206 -4.89 15.07 -7.94
N LEU A 207 -5.98 14.79 -8.66
CA LEU A 207 -5.87 14.41 -10.08
C LEU A 207 -5.36 15.53 -10.98
N ALA A 208 -5.56 16.80 -10.61
CA ALA A 208 -5.01 17.92 -11.37
C ALA A 208 -3.47 17.93 -11.40
N GLN A 209 -2.81 17.36 -10.38
CA GLN A 209 -1.35 17.25 -10.31
C GLN A 209 -0.76 16.34 -11.39
N ILE A 210 -1.54 15.36 -11.86
CA ILE A 210 -1.08 14.32 -12.80
C ILE A 210 -1.82 14.33 -14.14
N SER A 211 -2.91 15.09 -14.28
CA SER A 211 -3.71 15.20 -15.50
C SER A 211 -3.31 16.40 -16.36
N LYS A 212 -2.76 16.16 -17.55
CA LYS A 212 -2.31 17.19 -18.49
C LYS A 212 -3.36 17.64 -19.53
N LYS A 213 -4.64 17.30 -19.32
CA LYS A 213 -5.83 17.41 -20.21
C LYS A 213 -6.28 16.02 -20.71
N GLY A 214 -7.59 15.83 -20.79
CA GLY A 214 -8.22 14.57 -21.19
C GLY A 214 -9.04 13.93 -20.06
N ASN A 215 -9.68 12.81 -20.37
CA ASN A 215 -10.51 12.04 -19.43
C ASN A 215 -9.77 10.80 -18.87
N ARG A 216 -8.47 10.65 -19.16
CA ARG A 216 -7.66 9.51 -18.75
C ARG A 216 -6.23 9.90 -18.37
N ILE A 217 -5.62 9.13 -17.47
CA ILE A 217 -4.24 9.28 -17.00
C ILE A 217 -3.46 8.01 -17.32
N LYS A 218 -2.22 8.12 -17.83
CA LYS A 218 -1.40 6.95 -18.15
C LYS A 218 -0.42 6.63 -17.03
N ILE A 219 -0.56 5.49 -16.37
CA ILE A 219 0.29 5.03 -15.27
C ILE A 219 0.83 3.64 -15.60
N ALA A 220 2.16 3.46 -15.55
CA ALA A 220 2.85 2.18 -15.86
C ALA A 220 2.43 1.51 -17.21
N GLY A 221 1.92 2.30 -18.16
CA GLY A 221 1.43 1.84 -19.45
C GLY A 221 -0.09 1.62 -19.52
N VAL A 222 -0.78 1.61 -18.38
CA VAL A 222 -2.24 1.48 -18.26
C VAL A 222 -2.89 2.85 -18.34
N SER A 223 -4.03 2.95 -19.02
CA SER A 223 -4.82 4.17 -19.11
C SER A 223 -5.95 4.10 -18.10
N LEU A 224 -5.94 4.98 -17.10
CA LEU A 224 -6.93 5.03 -16.01
C LEU A 224 -7.98 6.11 -16.30
N PRO A 225 -9.28 5.81 -16.12
CA PRO A 225 -10.35 6.80 -16.29
C PRO A 225 -10.35 7.85 -15.17
N ILE A 226 -10.81 9.06 -15.49
CA ILE A 226 -11.19 10.07 -14.50
C ILE A 226 -12.73 10.06 -14.39
N PRO A 227 -13.31 9.81 -13.20
CA PRO A 227 -14.76 9.87 -12.96
C PRO A 227 -15.39 11.17 -13.46
N GLU A 228 -16.60 11.09 -14.03
CA GLU A 228 -17.23 12.23 -14.68
C GLU A 228 -17.50 13.39 -13.72
N GLU A 229 -17.86 13.07 -12.49
CA GLU A 229 -18.12 13.97 -11.38
C GLU A 229 -16.89 14.85 -11.11
N ILE A 230 -15.70 14.22 -11.06
CA ILE A 230 -14.44 14.95 -10.87
C ILE A 230 -14.13 15.83 -12.08
N ARG A 231 -14.37 15.31 -13.30
CA ARG A 231 -14.15 16.10 -14.54
C ARG A 231 -15.02 17.35 -14.57
N LYS A 232 -16.28 17.26 -14.13
CA LYS A 232 -17.21 18.40 -14.05
C LYS A 232 -16.64 19.49 -13.12
N ILE A 233 -16.12 19.11 -11.95
CA ILE A 233 -15.48 20.04 -11.00
C ILE A 233 -14.24 20.69 -11.62
N GLN A 234 -13.35 19.91 -12.22
CA GLN A 234 -12.14 20.43 -12.88
C GLN A 234 -12.48 21.41 -14.02
N HIS A 235 -13.54 21.13 -14.79
CA HIS A 235 -14.00 22.01 -15.86
C HIS A 235 -14.60 23.32 -15.32
N LEU A 236 -15.38 23.26 -14.25
CA LEU A 236 -15.94 24.45 -13.59
C LEU A 236 -14.84 25.35 -13.04
N ALA A 237 -13.84 24.78 -12.35
CA ALA A 237 -12.69 25.52 -11.83
C ALA A 237 -11.91 26.24 -12.95
N ARG A 238 -11.65 25.55 -14.08
CA ARG A 238 -10.99 26.15 -15.25
C ARG A 238 -11.79 27.30 -15.85
N ARG A 239 -13.13 27.19 -15.91
CA ARG A 239 -14.00 28.24 -16.46
C ARG A 239 -14.06 29.49 -15.57
N GLN A 240 -14.05 29.32 -14.25
CA GLN A 240 -14.01 30.45 -13.33
C GLN A 240 -12.69 31.21 -13.45
N PHE A 241 -11.56 30.49 -13.53
CA PHE A 241 -10.25 31.11 -13.74
C PHE A 241 -10.15 31.91 -15.05
N LEU A 242 -10.71 31.40 -16.16
CA LEU A 242 -10.73 32.10 -17.45
C LEU A 242 -11.59 33.38 -17.45
N LYS A 243 -12.48 33.56 -16.48
CA LYS A 243 -13.30 34.79 -16.33
C LYS A 243 -12.62 35.87 -15.49
N THR A 244 -11.56 35.56 -14.76
CA THR A 244 -10.78 36.50 -13.93
C THR A 244 -9.28 36.34 -14.19
N PRO A 245 -8.74 36.84 -15.31
CA PRO A 245 -7.36 36.56 -15.75
C PRO A 245 -6.27 37.31 -14.97
N ASN A 246 -6.64 38.26 -14.11
CA ASN A 246 -5.69 39.07 -13.36
C ASN A 246 -5.57 38.54 -11.94
N LEU A 247 -4.56 37.70 -11.70
CA LEU A 247 -3.73 37.72 -10.49
C LEU A 247 -2.51 36.81 -10.73
N THR A 248 -1.35 37.43 -10.64
CA THR A 248 -0.01 36.85 -10.65
C THR A 248 0.16 35.88 -9.47
N ALA A 249 -0.09 34.59 -9.68
CA ALA A 249 0.38 33.52 -8.77
C ALA A 249 0.32 32.17 -9.49
N LEU A 250 1.39 31.82 -10.20
CA LEU A 250 1.56 30.49 -10.80
C LEU A 250 2.22 29.48 -9.84
N GLU A 251 2.41 29.81 -8.56
CA GLU A 251 3.23 28.98 -7.66
C GLU A 251 2.49 28.31 -6.50
N ASN A 252 1.26 28.68 -6.13
CA ASN A 252 0.52 28.05 -5.03
C ASN A 252 -0.95 27.84 -5.38
N PHE A 253 -1.32 26.67 -5.92
CA PHE A 253 -2.73 26.28 -6.04
C PHE A 253 -3.19 25.62 -4.72
N ASP A 254 -3.54 26.45 -3.73
CA ASP A 254 -4.38 26.03 -2.61
C ASP A 254 -5.85 26.20 -3.04
N PHE A 255 -6.52 25.10 -3.35
CA PHE A 255 -7.96 25.10 -3.60
C PHE A 255 -8.67 25.00 -2.25
N TYR A 256 -9.45 26.02 -1.87
CA TYR A 256 -10.43 25.90 -0.79
C TYR A 256 -11.84 25.82 -1.38
N VAL A 257 -12.58 24.78 -0.99
CA VAL A 257 -14.01 24.68 -1.27
C VAL A 257 -14.78 25.20 -0.05
N VAL A 258 -15.48 26.31 -0.23
CA VAL A 258 -16.38 26.84 0.79
C VAL A 258 -17.74 26.17 0.58
N THR A 259 -18.16 25.38 1.57
CA THR A 259 -19.50 24.78 1.60
C THR A 259 -20.44 25.71 2.37
N ASP A 260 -21.31 26.43 1.65
CA ASP A 260 -22.49 27.07 2.25
C ASP A 260 -23.76 26.32 1.80
N ASP A 261 -24.82 26.44 2.60
CA ASP A 261 -26.12 25.74 2.52
C ASP A 261 -26.90 25.87 1.18
N ILE A 262 -26.31 26.49 0.15
CA ILE A 262 -26.93 26.73 -1.17
C ILE A 262 -26.05 26.22 -2.33
N GLY A 263 -25.01 25.42 -2.05
CA GLY A 263 -24.26 24.69 -3.08
C GLY A 263 -22.88 25.26 -3.42
N PHE A 264 -22.01 24.36 -3.84
CA PHE A 264 -20.56 24.52 -3.97
C PHE A 264 -20.11 25.82 -4.65
N ARG A 265 -19.37 26.66 -3.92
CA ARG A 265 -18.53 27.70 -4.50
C ARG A 265 -17.06 27.33 -4.28
N VAL A 266 -16.35 27.12 -5.39
CA VAL A 266 -14.88 27.08 -5.38
C VAL A 266 -14.42 28.54 -5.28
N ALA A 267 -13.76 28.91 -4.18
CA ALA A 267 -13.15 30.21 -4.03
C ALA A 267 -11.68 30.10 -4.42
N VAL A 268 -11.22 31.04 -5.24
CA VAL A 268 -9.80 31.27 -5.56
C VAL A 268 -9.46 32.59 -4.87
N LEU A 269 -8.45 32.61 -4.00
CA LEU A 269 -7.86 33.87 -3.50
C LEU A 269 -6.92 34.46 -4.56
#